data_AF-A0A8H6VRL4-F1
#
_entry.id   AF-A0A8H6VRL4-F1
#
_cell.length_a   1.000
_cell.length_b   1.000
_cell.length_c   1.000
_cell.angle_alpha   90.00
_cell.angle_beta   90.00
_cell.angle_gamma   90.00
#
_symmetry.space_group_name_H-M   'P 1'
#
loop_
_entity.id
_entity.type
_entity.pdbx_description
1 polymer ?
#
loop_
_entity_poly.entity_id
_entity_poly.type
_entity_poly.pdbx_seq_one_letter_code
_entity_poly.pdbx_strand_id
1 'polypeptide(L)'
;MTSVAVTRAQPTPLVQEIVKQLGGHSPVKKLRASKFTPVEPTLQLSYTASRRLKAERDERMDITRVLTPVKTGFGGFTRPPDLIIARRFAGGAYALGGRVLEQPPPHAYEPHTFFLLQTRYDVRFPQGRVESPEYIYGVCREHDLLQILQRYNSKKAPASTLLTMDNIRWPWGKSRNEFDGHDPESETVPRSEYITTLQVTPVWIPMLTVTVATRPLALTISRLCNSLAMGTPFYAAIDSHDRKCRKSFPARIRSMRLRRVMDVILDLAAVLNGARGGIPGIRWHHEDEGRCVDGAGLEFPTPEDKRAIQVGIGSSLPEWMRQEWSELLAERTEREVPGKNPFIMFEVDDFGTRRRWGTEEEVPWCKASAEHMAVDRLLQEPWYREVTALKKADALFLRAAQAFAEPRSQRRNAFDEDDESDQEEEALEDAEDEAQSKLHLQMFIHNSDNAMKQAQKMVETINLSELMPTEELDLPFPFAIVLIPENGIEGATPVYAPLDPETGEMADLGRLEEMGITRRIPVGMARKFVKRRQELWALRKRDELVMMKIGYSSSVHYPNRLFPAT
;
A
#
# COMPACT_ATOMS: atom_id res chain seq x y z
N MET A 1 -19.28 32.62 -11.80
CA MET A 1 -17.99 31.93 -11.63
C MET A 1 -16.99 32.55 -12.60
N THR A 2 -16.25 33.56 -12.15
CA THR A 2 -15.21 34.24 -12.90
C THR A 2 -13.90 33.48 -12.75
N SER A 3 -13.39 32.93 -13.85
CA SER A 3 -12.04 32.36 -13.94
C SER A 3 -11.02 33.44 -13.56
N VAL A 4 -10.36 33.29 -12.42
CA VAL A 4 -9.25 34.15 -12.01
C VAL A 4 -7.99 33.59 -12.70
N ALA A 5 -7.60 34.22 -13.80
CA ALA A 5 -6.30 33.96 -14.41
C ALA A 5 -5.20 34.39 -13.42
N VAL A 6 -4.47 33.42 -12.87
CA VAL A 6 -3.29 33.67 -12.03
C VAL A 6 -2.19 34.24 -12.92
N THR A 7 -2.08 35.57 -12.95
CA THR A 7 -0.96 36.27 -13.57
C THR A 7 0.30 36.02 -12.73
N ARG A 8 1.28 35.31 -13.31
CA ARG A 8 2.61 35.17 -12.71
C ARG A 8 3.17 36.56 -12.40
N ALA A 9 3.46 36.83 -11.13
CA ALA A 9 4.10 38.07 -10.72
C ALA A 9 5.42 38.25 -11.47
N GLN A 10 5.56 39.40 -12.14
CA GLN A 10 6.82 39.80 -12.77
C GLN A 10 7.87 39.98 -11.65
N PRO A 11 9.11 39.49 -11.84
CA PRO A 11 10.17 39.66 -10.84
C PRO A 11 10.41 41.16 -10.62
N THR A 12 10.57 41.55 -9.36
CA THR A 12 10.78 42.95 -8.97
C THR A 12 12.04 43.53 -9.63
N PRO A 13 12.09 44.85 -9.88
CA PRO A 13 13.23 45.51 -10.53
C PRO A 13 14.58 45.20 -9.86
N LEU A 14 14.58 45.03 -8.54
CA LEU A 14 15.76 44.66 -7.76
C LEU A 14 16.30 43.27 -8.13
N VAL A 15 15.43 42.29 -8.34
CA VAL A 15 15.82 40.93 -8.77
C VAL A 15 16.37 40.96 -10.18
N GLN A 16 15.79 41.79 -11.06
CA GLN A 16 16.30 41.97 -12.42
C GLN A 16 17.69 42.62 -12.43
N GLU A 17 17.92 43.62 -11.57
CA GLU A 17 19.21 44.31 -11.43
C GLU A 17 20.30 43.38 -10.86
N ILE A 18 19.98 42.56 -9.84
CA ILE A 18 20.90 41.57 -9.26
C ILE A 18 21.28 40.49 -10.30
N VAL A 19 20.31 40.01 -11.09
CA VAL A 19 20.56 39.04 -12.17
C VAL A 19 21.44 39.64 -13.27
N LYS A 20 21.30 40.96 -13.53
CA LYS A 20 22.11 41.70 -14.50
C LYS A 20 23.53 41.95 -14.00
N GLN A 21 23.71 42.28 -12.72
CA GLN A 21 25.00 42.55 -12.08
C GLN A 21 25.85 41.31 -11.85
N LEU A 22 25.23 40.14 -11.62
CA LEU A 22 25.97 38.88 -11.40
C LEU A 22 26.64 38.30 -12.66
N GLY A 23 26.54 38.97 -13.81
CA GLY A 23 27.21 38.56 -15.05
C GLY A 23 26.59 37.30 -15.64
N GLY A 24 26.24 37.33 -16.93
CA GLY A 24 25.59 36.23 -17.66
C GLY A 24 26.38 34.90 -17.75
N HIS A 25 27.38 34.68 -16.92
CA HIS A 25 28.24 33.48 -16.86
C HIS A 25 27.86 32.54 -15.72
N SER A 26 26.56 32.33 -15.48
CA SER A 26 26.16 31.18 -14.67
C SER A 26 26.43 29.89 -15.47
N PRO A 27 27.32 28.99 -15.02
CA PRO A 27 27.57 27.70 -15.67
C PRO A 27 26.31 26.81 -15.73
N VAL A 28 25.23 27.21 -15.03
CA VAL A 28 23.93 26.52 -15.03
C VAL A 28 23.18 26.69 -16.37
N LYS A 29 23.43 27.76 -17.16
CA LYS A 29 22.73 27.96 -18.44
C LYS A 29 23.17 27.01 -19.55
N LYS A 30 24.42 26.54 -19.55
CA LYS A 30 24.91 25.59 -20.59
C LYS A 30 24.42 24.16 -20.40
N LEU A 31 23.92 23.78 -19.23
CA LEU A 31 23.36 22.44 -18.97
C LEU A 31 21.87 22.30 -19.34
N ARG A 32 21.14 23.39 -19.60
CA ARG A 32 19.68 23.35 -19.86
C ARG A 32 19.28 23.30 -21.33
N ALA A 33 20.24 23.42 -22.25
CA ALA A 33 20.00 23.27 -23.69
C ALA A 33 20.27 21.83 -24.19
N SER A 34 20.39 20.84 -23.29
CA SER A 34 20.27 19.44 -23.72
C SER A 34 18.87 19.29 -24.30
N LYS A 35 18.78 19.02 -25.60
CA LYS A 35 17.53 18.80 -26.34
C LYS A 35 16.69 17.78 -25.57
N PHE A 36 15.73 18.25 -24.76
CA PHE A 36 14.71 17.40 -24.19
C PHE A 36 13.90 16.93 -25.39
N THR A 37 14.20 15.73 -25.88
CA THR A 37 13.28 15.01 -26.73
C THR A 37 11.94 14.98 -26.00
N PRO A 38 10.83 15.36 -26.67
CA PRO A 38 9.52 15.33 -26.03
C PRO A 38 9.31 13.93 -25.47
N VAL A 39 9.19 13.87 -24.13
CA VAL A 39 8.99 12.61 -23.42
C VAL A 39 7.72 11.97 -23.97
N GLU A 40 7.79 10.69 -24.31
CA GLU A 40 6.65 9.91 -24.80
C GLU A 40 5.40 10.17 -23.92
N PRO A 41 4.20 10.41 -24.49
CA PRO A 41 3.01 10.77 -23.71
C PRO A 41 2.69 9.81 -22.55
N THR A 42 2.95 8.52 -22.75
CA THR A 42 2.80 7.45 -21.75
C THR A 42 3.74 7.65 -20.55
N LEU A 43 5.00 7.99 -20.81
CA LEU A 43 6.00 8.32 -19.81
C LEU A 43 5.62 9.61 -19.06
N GLN A 44 5.08 10.62 -19.74
CA GLN A 44 4.61 11.85 -19.09
C GLN A 44 3.53 11.55 -18.05
N LEU A 45 2.55 10.72 -18.38
CA LEU A 45 1.47 10.39 -17.45
C LEU A 45 1.95 9.55 -16.27
N SER A 46 2.86 8.62 -16.49
CA SER A 46 3.51 7.88 -15.40
C SER A 46 4.31 8.77 -14.45
N TYR A 47 4.97 9.78 -15.02
CA TYR A 47 5.77 10.74 -14.28
C TYR A 47 4.86 11.65 -13.45
N THR A 48 3.77 12.14 -14.03
CA THR A 48 2.73 12.88 -13.33
C THR A 48 2.13 12.03 -12.20
N ALA A 49 1.76 10.79 -12.46
CA ALA A 49 1.24 9.86 -11.44
C ALA A 49 2.20 9.68 -10.26
N SER A 50 3.48 9.44 -10.58
CA SER A 50 4.54 9.26 -9.58
C SER A 50 4.75 10.52 -8.77
N ARG A 51 4.66 11.69 -9.41
CA ARG A 51 4.73 12.97 -8.70
C ARG A 51 3.51 13.24 -7.83
N ARG A 52 2.29 12.87 -8.26
CA ARG A 52 1.07 12.99 -7.43
C ARG A 52 1.17 12.11 -6.18
N LEU A 53 1.61 10.85 -6.31
CA LEU A 53 1.87 10.00 -5.14
C LEU A 53 3.02 10.51 -4.29
N LYS A 54 4.05 11.09 -4.91
CA LYS A 54 5.13 11.73 -4.17
C LYS A 54 4.62 12.93 -3.37
N ALA A 55 3.74 13.76 -3.92
CA ALA A 55 3.16 14.91 -3.22
C ALA A 55 2.43 14.46 -1.94
N GLU A 56 1.59 13.43 -2.04
CA GLU A 56 0.92 12.83 -0.88
C GLU A 56 1.92 12.21 0.11
N ARG A 57 2.94 11.50 -0.38
CA ARG A 57 4.00 10.95 0.47
C ARG A 57 4.75 12.04 1.22
N ASP A 58 5.06 13.16 0.58
CA ASP A 58 5.77 14.28 1.18
C ASP A 58 4.90 14.93 2.26
N GLU A 59 3.58 15.10 2.03
CA GLU A 59 2.63 15.54 3.06
C GLU A 59 2.60 14.59 4.27
N ARG A 60 2.48 13.28 4.02
CA ARG A 60 2.55 12.26 5.08
C ARG A 60 3.85 12.34 5.87
N MET A 61 4.99 12.56 5.20
CA MET A 61 6.28 12.68 5.87
C MET A 61 6.35 13.93 6.75
N ASP A 62 5.75 15.03 6.33
CA ASP A 62 5.69 16.26 7.12
C ASP A 62 4.77 16.08 8.34
N ILE A 63 3.59 15.46 8.19
CA ILE A 63 2.72 15.08 9.32
C ILE A 63 3.48 14.17 10.29
N THR A 64 4.14 13.13 9.78
CA THR A 64 4.91 12.17 10.60
C THR A 64 5.97 12.88 11.41
N ARG A 65 6.68 13.86 10.84
CA ARG A 65 7.72 14.62 11.54
C ARG A 65 7.15 15.43 12.70
N VAL A 66 6.02 16.11 12.50
CA VAL A 66 5.37 16.92 13.55
C VAL A 66 4.91 16.06 14.73
N LEU A 67 4.42 14.85 14.44
CA LEU A 67 3.96 13.89 15.46
C LEU A 67 5.08 13.04 16.07
N THR A 68 6.28 13.01 15.47
CA THR A 68 7.40 12.27 16.06
C THR A 68 7.95 13.09 17.22
N PRO A 69 8.05 12.53 18.44
CA PRO A 69 8.62 13.27 19.56
C PRO A 69 10.06 13.67 19.25
N VAL A 70 10.42 14.89 19.68
CA VAL A 70 11.79 15.38 19.52
C VAL A 70 12.74 14.49 20.31
N LYS A 71 13.77 13.96 19.64
CA LYS A 71 14.79 13.16 20.32
C LYS A 71 15.51 14.04 21.35
N THR A 72 15.44 13.67 22.62
CA THR A 72 16.19 14.31 23.71
C THR A 72 17.65 13.85 23.66
N GLY A 73 18.39 14.34 22.67
CA GLY A 73 19.84 14.14 22.57
C GLY A 73 20.62 15.18 23.38
N PHE A 74 21.86 14.86 23.77
CA PHE A 74 22.80 15.83 24.32
C PHE A 74 23.00 16.95 23.31
N GLY A 75 22.75 18.20 23.74
CA GLY A 75 22.64 19.37 22.88
C GLY A 75 23.85 19.58 21.97
N GLY A 76 23.74 19.17 20.71
CA GLY A 76 24.72 19.40 19.66
C GLY A 76 24.02 19.57 18.32
N PHE A 77 23.99 20.80 17.82
CA PHE A 77 23.66 21.24 16.43
C PHE A 77 22.65 20.42 15.61
N THR A 78 21.65 19.78 16.21
CA THR A 78 20.53 19.22 15.46
C THR A 78 19.75 20.41 14.89
N ARG A 79 19.89 20.65 13.59
CA ARG A 79 19.07 21.63 12.86
C ARG A 79 17.61 21.32 13.20
N PRO A 80 16.86 22.24 13.84
CA PRO A 80 15.49 21.99 14.21
C PRO A 80 14.73 21.53 12.96
N PRO A 81 14.11 20.34 12.97
CA PRO A 81 13.34 19.86 11.82
C PRO A 81 12.25 20.86 11.39
N ASP A 82 11.81 21.72 12.31
CA ASP A 82 10.84 22.79 12.11
C ASP A 82 11.30 23.85 11.09
N LEU A 83 12.60 24.02 10.86
CA LEU A 83 13.11 24.93 9.82
C LEU A 83 12.83 24.43 8.38
N ILE A 84 12.37 23.19 8.21
CA ILE A 84 11.96 22.68 6.89
C ILE A 84 10.71 23.42 6.39
N ILE A 85 9.83 23.85 7.29
CA ILE A 85 8.63 24.64 6.95
C ILE A 85 9.03 25.94 6.27
N ALA A 86 10.16 26.54 6.67
CA ALA A 86 10.67 27.77 6.07
C ALA A 86 11.00 27.63 4.57
N ARG A 87 11.11 26.41 4.04
CA ARG A 87 11.26 26.18 2.60
C ARG A 87 9.97 26.48 1.82
N ARG A 88 8.81 26.47 2.50
CA ARG A 88 7.47 26.72 1.95
C ARG A 88 6.97 28.16 2.14
N PHE A 89 7.66 28.97 2.94
CA PHE A 89 7.32 30.39 3.08
C PHE A 89 7.66 31.18 1.82
N ALA A 90 7.08 32.37 1.69
CA ALA A 90 7.42 33.31 0.63
C ALA A 90 8.94 33.60 0.65
N GLY A 91 9.61 33.40 -0.48
CA GLY A 91 11.07 33.50 -0.59
C GLY A 91 11.86 32.27 -0.09
N GLY A 92 11.17 31.23 0.38
CA GLY A 92 11.75 29.94 0.71
C GLY A 92 12.29 29.20 -0.51
N ALA A 93 13.10 28.17 -0.27
CA ALA A 93 13.78 27.44 -1.34
C ALA A 93 12.84 26.81 -2.39
N TYR A 94 11.59 26.47 -2.03
CA TYR A 94 10.62 25.94 -3.00
C TYR A 94 10.03 27.03 -3.88
N ALA A 95 9.68 28.19 -3.30
CA ALA A 95 9.23 29.36 -4.03
C ALA A 95 10.33 29.87 -4.99
N LEU A 96 11.56 30.06 -4.49
CA LEU A 96 12.70 30.49 -5.30
C LEU A 96 13.08 29.49 -6.40
N GLY A 97 12.90 28.20 -6.12
CA GLY A 97 13.19 27.13 -7.07
C GLY A 97 12.14 26.97 -8.18
N GLY A 98 11.02 27.70 -8.11
CA GLY A 98 9.90 27.54 -9.04
C GLY A 98 9.33 26.12 -9.05
N ARG A 99 9.42 25.41 -7.92
CA ARG A 99 8.92 24.04 -7.83
C ARG A 99 7.40 24.08 -7.75
N VAL A 100 6.74 23.64 -8.82
CA VAL A 100 5.29 23.43 -8.83
C VAL A 100 4.99 22.16 -8.04
N LEU A 101 4.15 22.28 -7.01
CA LEU A 101 3.60 21.14 -6.30
C LEU A 101 2.50 20.53 -7.17
N GLU A 102 2.66 19.29 -7.58
CA GLU A 102 1.58 18.56 -8.25
C GLU A 102 0.43 18.33 -7.27
N GLN A 103 -0.80 18.35 -7.77
CA GLN A 103 -1.97 18.06 -6.96
C GLN A 103 -2.04 16.55 -6.65
N PRO A 104 -2.12 16.16 -5.36
CA PRO A 104 -2.35 14.79 -4.94
C PRO A 104 -3.71 14.28 -5.42
N PRO A 105 -3.95 12.96 -5.40
CA PRO A 105 -5.21 12.41 -5.89
C PRO A 105 -6.39 12.83 -5.01
N PRO A 106 -7.57 13.18 -5.58
CA PRO A 106 -8.75 13.63 -4.83
C PRO A 106 -9.17 12.67 -3.71
N HIS A 107 -9.15 11.37 -3.99
CA HIS A 107 -9.52 10.33 -3.02
C HIS A 107 -8.60 10.27 -1.79
N ALA A 108 -7.44 10.93 -1.77
CA ALA A 108 -6.61 11.01 -0.56
C ALA A 108 -7.17 11.97 0.49
N TYR A 109 -8.15 12.81 0.14
CA TYR A 109 -8.75 13.82 1.03
C TYR A 109 -10.17 13.46 1.47
N GLU A 110 -10.53 12.19 1.31
CA GLU A 110 -11.72 11.62 1.89
C GLU A 110 -11.43 11.05 3.29
N PRO A 111 -12.47 10.85 4.11
CA PRO A 111 -12.31 10.14 5.37
C PRO A 111 -11.67 8.76 5.19
N HIS A 112 -10.58 8.51 5.91
CA HIS A 112 -9.88 7.23 5.92
C HIS A 112 -9.83 6.67 7.33
N THR A 113 -9.99 5.35 7.41
CA THR A 113 -9.96 4.59 8.65
C THR A 113 -8.64 3.85 8.75
N PHE A 114 -7.87 4.18 9.79
CA PHE A 114 -6.86 3.29 10.34
C PHE A 114 -7.56 2.20 11.15
N PHE A 115 -7.13 0.94 11.00
CA PHE A 115 -7.66 -0.16 11.78
C PHE A 115 -6.54 -1.03 12.36
N LEU A 116 -6.78 -1.53 13.57
CA LEU A 116 -5.98 -2.53 14.26
C LEU A 116 -6.83 -3.79 14.40
N LEU A 117 -6.45 -4.86 13.70
CA LEU A 117 -7.08 -6.17 13.82
C LEU A 117 -6.28 -7.05 14.76
N GLN A 118 -6.97 -7.96 15.42
CA GLN A 118 -6.38 -9.05 16.21
C GLN A 118 -7.00 -10.38 15.78
N THR A 119 -6.24 -11.47 15.84
CA THR A 119 -6.83 -12.80 15.71
C THR A 119 -7.64 -13.14 16.97
N ARG A 120 -8.83 -13.70 16.80
CA ARG A 120 -9.69 -14.17 17.90
C ARG A 120 -9.00 -15.22 18.77
N TYR A 121 -8.14 -16.02 18.16
CA TYR A 121 -7.44 -17.15 18.77
C TYR A 121 -5.92 -16.95 18.74
N ASP A 122 -5.21 -17.70 19.56
CA ASP A 122 -3.75 -17.74 19.55
C ASP A 122 -3.23 -18.35 18.25
N VAL A 123 -2.18 -17.76 17.69
CA VAL A 123 -1.47 -18.26 16.51
C VAL A 123 -0.26 -19.07 16.98
N ARG A 124 -0.05 -20.23 16.36
CA ARG A 124 1.16 -21.03 16.52
C ARG A 124 2.28 -20.37 15.72
N PHE A 125 3.35 -20.00 16.42
CA PHE A 125 4.56 -19.48 15.81
C PHE A 125 5.65 -20.56 15.78
N PRO A 126 6.68 -20.39 14.92
CA PRO A 126 7.86 -21.25 14.95
C PRO A 126 8.52 -21.31 16.34
N GLN A 127 9.37 -22.34 16.54
CA GLN A 127 10.01 -22.64 17.81
C GLN A 127 10.66 -21.41 18.46
N GLY A 128 10.43 -21.23 19.76
CA GLY A 128 10.98 -20.12 20.56
C GLY A 128 10.06 -18.90 20.68
N ARG A 129 8.90 -18.87 20.00
CA ARG A 129 7.86 -17.86 20.21
C ARG A 129 6.68 -18.44 20.98
N VAL A 130 6.19 -17.68 21.95
CA VAL A 130 4.98 -18.01 22.69
C VAL A 130 3.77 -17.85 21.76
N GLU A 131 2.88 -18.83 21.80
CA GLU A 131 1.58 -18.78 21.13
C GLU A 131 0.82 -17.54 21.64
N SER A 132 0.43 -16.67 20.71
CA SER A 132 -0.28 -15.44 21.03
C SER A 132 -1.12 -15.00 19.85
N PRO A 133 -2.11 -14.13 20.06
CA PRO A 133 -2.84 -13.55 18.94
C PRO A 133 -1.90 -12.73 18.04
N GLU A 134 -2.16 -12.75 16.74
CA GLU A 134 -1.47 -11.90 15.77
C GLU A 134 -2.24 -10.58 15.58
N TYR A 135 -1.51 -9.53 15.19
CA TYR A 135 -2.06 -8.19 15.01
C TYR A 135 -1.72 -7.66 13.63
N ILE A 136 -2.70 -7.04 12.97
CA ILE A 136 -2.53 -6.38 11.67
C ILE A 136 -2.93 -4.92 11.78
N TYR A 137 -2.10 -4.05 11.23
CA TYR A 137 -2.44 -2.65 11.00
C TYR A 137 -2.78 -2.43 9.54
N GLY A 138 -3.79 -1.61 9.28
CA GLY A 138 -4.10 -1.20 7.92
C GLY A 138 -4.76 0.15 7.86
N VAL A 139 -4.90 0.64 6.63
CA VAL A 139 -5.63 1.86 6.30
C VAL A 139 -6.52 1.57 5.12
N CYS A 140 -7.75 2.06 5.19
CA CYS A 140 -8.71 2.02 4.11
C CYS A 140 -9.52 3.31 4.07
N ARG A 141 -10.35 3.47 3.03
CA ARG A 141 -11.40 4.48 3.08
C ARG A 141 -12.40 4.10 4.17
N GLU A 142 -13.08 5.11 4.69
CA GLU A 142 -14.06 4.90 5.75
C GLU A 142 -15.12 3.85 5.38
N HIS A 143 -15.76 3.97 4.22
CA HIS A 143 -16.83 3.06 3.77
C HIS A 143 -16.34 1.66 3.33
N ASP A 144 -15.04 1.46 3.13
CA ASP A 144 -14.48 0.18 2.67
C ASP A 144 -14.19 -0.80 3.82
N LEU A 145 -14.24 -0.34 5.08
CA LEU A 145 -13.79 -1.14 6.22
C LEU A 145 -14.49 -2.50 6.29
N LEU A 146 -15.81 -2.52 6.14
CA LEU A 146 -16.61 -3.74 6.25
C LEU A 146 -16.24 -4.77 5.17
N GLN A 147 -16.07 -4.33 3.91
CA GLN A 147 -15.62 -5.20 2.82
C GLN A 147 -14.20 -5.72 3.05
N ILE A 148 -13.33 -4.90 3.64
CA ILE A 148 -11.96 -5.30 3.96
C ILE A 148 -11.97 -6.36 5.08
N LEU A 149 -12.75 -6.17 6.13
CA LEU A 149 -12.90 -7.15 7.21
C LEU A 149 -13.50 -8.47 6.71
N GLN A 150 -14.51 -8.41 5.85
CA GLN A 150 -15.03 -9.59 5.15
C GLN A 150 -13.95 -10.28 4.32
N ARG A 151 -13.12 -9.50 3.62
CA ARG A 151 -12.01 -10.05 2.82
C ARG A 151 -10.97 -10.75 3.70
N TYR A 152 -10.56 -10.16 4.83
CA TYR A 152 -9.64 -10.79 5.79
C TYR A 152 -10.20 -12.08 6.38
N ASN A 153 -11.53 -12.20 6.45
CA ASN A 153 -12.25 -13.39 6.92
C ASN A 153 -12.86 -14.21 5.76
N SER A 154 -12.13 -14.36 4.65
CA SER A 154 -12.60 -15.12 3.48
C SER A 154 -11.49 -15.93 2.80
N LYS A 155 -11.86 -16.78 1.84
CA LYS A 155 -10.91 -17.46 0.93
C LYS A 155 -10.01 -16.49 0.14
N LYS A 156 -10.42 -15.22 0.02
CA LYS A 156 -9.73 -14.16 -0.73
C LYS A 156 -8.84 -13.28 0.16
N ALA A 157 -8.62 -13.70 1.41
CA ALA A 157 -7.70 -13.03 2.32
C ALA A 157 -6.27 -13.02 1.74
N PRO A 158 -5.42 -12.05 2.14
CA PRO A 158 -4.00 -12.06 1.76
C PRO A 158 -3.32 -13.39 2.13
N ALA A 159 -2.34 -13.83 1.34
CA ALA A 159 -1.68 -15.12 1.55
C ALA A 159 -1.06 -15.25 2.96
N SER A 160 -0.45 -14.18 3.48
CA SER A 160 0.09 -14.14 4.84
C SER A 160 -1.01 -14.32 5.89
N THR A 161 -2.18 -13.73 5.67
CA THR A 161 -3.34 -13.85 6.56
C THR A 161 -3.90 -15.27 6.55
N LEU A 162 -3.99 -15.90 5.37
CA LEU A 162 -4.40 -17.31 5.27
C LEU A 162 -3.42 -18.22 6.02
N LEU A 163 -2.11 -18.01 5.85
CA LEU A 163 -1.07 -18.75 6.58
C LEU A 163 -1.22 -18.57 8.10
N THR A 164 -1.49 -17.35 8.58
CA THR A 164 -1.81 -17.12 9.99
C THR A 164 -3.00 -17.96 10.43
N MET A 165 -4.08 -18.02 9.63
CA MET A 165 -5.30 -18.76 9.96
C MET A 165 -5.09 -20.28 9.96
N ASP A 166 -4.26 -20.80 9.06
CA ASP A 166 -3.88 -22.22 9.06
C ASP A 166 -3.13 -22.59 10.36
N ASN A 167 -2.36 -21.63 10.91
CA ASN A 167 -1.57 -21.79 12.13
C ASN A 167 -2.33 -21.48 13.43
N ILE A 168 -3.61 -21.13 13.36
CA ILE A 168 -4.40 -20.83 14.56
C ILE A 168 -4.66 -22.08 15.40
N ARG A 169 -4.62 -21.92 16.72
CA ARG A 169 -5.16 -22.90 17.66
C ARG A 169 -6.69 -22.79 17.71
N TRP A 170 -7.35 -23.48 16.79
CA TRP A 170 -8.81 -23.55 16.73
C TRP A 170 -9.39 -24.26 17.97
N PRO A 171 -10.56 -23.83 18.48
CA PRO A 171 -11.11 -24.36 19.73
C PRO A 171 -11.58 -25.82 19.63
N TRP A 172 -11.82 -26.33 18.42
CA TRP A 172 -12.13 -27.74 18.13
C TRP A 172 -10.90 -28.53 17.63
N GLY A 173 -9.73 -27.89 17.51
CA GLY A 173 -8.49 -28.58 17.18
C GLY A 173 -7.95 -29.37 18.37
N LYS A 174 -7.24 -30.47 18.10
CA LYS A 174 -6.60 -31.28 19.15
C LYS A 174 -5.59 -30.45 19.94
N SER A 175 -5.53 -30.67 21.26
CA SER A 175 -4.59 -29.95 22.11
C SER A 175 -3.18 -30.54 22.00
N ARG A 176 -2.16 -29.68 21.98
CA ARG A 176 -0.74 -30.08 21.88
C ARG A 176 -0.28 -31.01 23.01
N ASN A 177 -0.94 -30.97 24.16
CA ASN A 177 -0.56 -31.78 25.32
C ASN A 177 -1.05 -33.24 25.22
N GLU A 178 -1.91 -33.56 24.26
CA GLU A 178 -2.46 -34.91 24.08
C GLU A 178 -1.65 -35.75 23.09
N PHE A 179 -0.53 -35.23 22.56
CA PHE A 179 0.25 -35.89 21.52
C PHE A 179 1.72 -36.08 21.93
N ASP A 180 2.02 -37.30 22.37
CA ASP A 180 3.36 -37.79 22.72
C ASP A 180 4.21 -38.04 21.45
N GLY A 181 4.62 -36.97 20.75
CA GLY A 181 5.72 -37.02 19.79
C GLY A 181 5.39 -37.32 18.32
N HIS A 182 4.18 -36.98 17.84
CA HIS A 182 3.91 -36.99 16.40
C HIS A 182 4.07 -35.64 15.71
N ASP A 183 4.27 -35.77 14.40
CA ASP A 183 4.52 -34.77 13.37
C ASP A 183 3.69 -33.47 13.54
N PRO A 184 4.33 -32.29 13.69
CA PRO A 184 3.64 -31.01 13.85
C PRO A 184 2.67 -30.67 12.71
N GLU A 185 2.81 -31.29 11.54
CA GLU A 185 1.89 -31.10 10.41
C GLU A 185 0.49 -31.68 10.67
N SER A 186 0.39 -32.72 11.49
CA SER A 186 -0.87 -33.42 11.80
C SER A 186 -1.83 -32.62 12.70
N GLU A 187 -1.35 -31.51 13.29
CA GLU A 187 -2.15 -30.66 14.19
C GLU A 187 -2.89 -29.51 13.49
N THR A 188 -2.71 -29.33 12.17
CA THR A 188 -3.34 -28.23 11.44
C THR A 188 -4.79 -28.57 11.05
N VAL A 189 -5.72 -27.65 11.33
CA VAL A 189 -7.12 -27.84 10.91
C VAL A 189 -7.19 -27.58 9.40
N PRO A 190 -7.73 -28.51 8.61
CA PRO A 190 -7.85 -28.31 7.17
C PRO A 190 -8.58 -27.01 6.85
N ARG A 191 -8.01 -26.22 5.93
CA ARG A 191 -8.54 -24.91 5.55
C ARG A 191 -10.02 -24.96 5.13
N SER A 192 -10.44 -26.04 4.48
CA SER A 192 -11.84 -26.27 4.09
C SER A 192 -12.81 -26.24 5.27
N GLU A 193 -12.40 -26.72 6.44
CA GLU A 193 -13.25 -26.80 7.63
C GLU A 193 -13.53 -25.42 8.19
N TYR A 194 -12.48 -24.67 8.53
CA TYR A 194 -12.65 -23.40 9.23
C TYR A 194 -13.18 -22.28 8.34
N ILE A 195 -12.97 -22.32 7.01
CA ILE A 195 -13.48 -21.27 6.11
C ILE A 195 -15.00 -21.09 6.24
N THR A 196 -15.73 -22.19 6.40
CA THR A 196 -17.20 -22.14 6.51
C THR A 196 -17.65 -21.41 7.78
N THR A 197 -16.84 -21.49 8.84
CA THR A 197 -17.12 -20.84 10.13
C THR A 197 -16.90 -19.33 10.09
N LEU A 198 -16.12 -18.81 9.14
CA LEU A 198 -15.74 -17.38 9.10
C LEU A 198 -16.93 -16.43 8.88
N GLN A 199 -18.02 -16.94 8.27
CA GLN A 199 -19.25 -16.17 8.09
C GLN A 199 -19.99 -15.92 9.41
N VAL A 200 -19.84 -16.83 10.37
CA VAL A 200 -20.51 -16.80 11.68
C VAL A 200 -19.57 -16.27 12.75
N THR A 201 -18.30 -16.64 12.70
CA THR A 201 -17.30 -16.29 13.70
C THR A 201 -16.02 -15.83 13.01
N PRO A 202 -15.84 -14.51 12.81
CA PRO A 202 -14.66 -13.99 12.16
C PRO A 202 -13.43 -14.25 13.02
N VAL A 203 -12.33 -14.63 12.36
CA VAL A 203 -11.02 -14.78 12.98
C VAL A 203 -10.39 -13.43 13.23
N TRP A 204 -10.35 -12.58 12.22
CA TRP A 204 -9.80 -11.24 12.32
C TRP A 204 -10.87 -10.30 12.81
N ILE A 205 -10.73 -9.88 14.06
CA ILE A 205 -11.67 -9.00 14.75
C ILE A 205 -11.05 -7.59 14.86
N PRO A 206 -11.84 -6.53 14.61
CA PRO A 206 -11.37 -5.17 14.81
C PRO A 206 -11.24 -4.91 16.31
N MET A 207 -10.05 -4.55 16.76
CA MET A 207 -9.82 -4.09 18.14
C MET A 207 -10.08 -2.60 18.29
N LEU A 208 -9.60 -1.84 17.32
CA LEU A 208 -9.64 -0.38 17.35
C LEU A 208 -9.66 0.13 15.91
N THR A 209 -10.49 1.14 15.67
CA THR A 209 -10.57 1.86 14.40
C THR A 209 -10.48 3.35 14.69
N VAL A 210 -9.77 4.07 13.83
CA VAL A 210 -9.61 5.52 13.94
C VAL A 210 -9.86 6.12 12.57
N THR A 211 -10.96 6.85 12.44
CA THR A 211 -11.32 7.54 11.20
C THR A 211 -10.94 9.01 11.31
N VAL A 212 -10.19 9.48 10.32
CA VAL A 212 -9.70 10.84 10.19
C VAL A 212 -10.02 11.39 8.81
N ALA A 213 -10.03 12.72 8.66
CA ALA A 213 -10.54 13.39 7.47
C ALA A 213 -9.77 13.11 6.16
N THR A 214 -8.51 12.64 6.23
CA THR A 214 -7.67 12.41 5.03
C THR A 214 -6.80 11.16 5.14
N ARG A 215 -6.42 10.57 4.00
CA ARG A 215 -5.52 9.42 3.90
C ARG A 215 -4.11 9.69 4.46
N PRO A 216 -3.45 10.83 4.21
CA PRO A 216 -2.15 11.13 4.80
C PRO A 216 -2.15 11.07 6.33
N LEU A 217 -3.23 11.51 6.98
CA LEU A 217 -3.40 11.39 8.42
C LEU A 217 -3.49 9.92 8.85
N ALA A 218 -4.38 9.14 8.23
CA ALA A 218 -4.57 7.72 8.57
C ALA A 218 -3.29 6.89 8.34
N LEU A 219 -2.58 7.13 7.23
CA LEU A 219 -1.29 6.50 6.94
C LEU A 219 -0.21 6.89 7.94
N THR A 220 -0.25 8.12 8.47
CA THR A 220 0.68 8.55 9.51
C THR A 220 0.42 7.82 10.83
N ILE A 221 -0.85 7.67 11.23
CA ILE A 221 -1.24 6.87 12.39
C ILE A 221 -0.72 5.44 12.21
N SER A 222 -1.01 4.80 11.08
CA SER A 222 -0.55 3.44 10.77
C SER A 222 0.98 3.30 10.89
N ARG A 223 1.72 4.26 10.34
CA ARG A 223 3.19 4.27 10.41
C ARG A 223 3.70 4.38 11.86
N LEU A 224 3.16 5.31 12.63
CA LEU A 224 3.63 5.61 13.99
C LEU A 224 3.20 4.57 15.04
N CYS A 225 2.14 3.81 14.75
CA CYS A 225 1.60 2.77 15.63
C CYS A 225 2.26 1.39 15.44
N ASN A 226 3.08 1.17 14.41
CA ASN A 226 3.77 -0.10 14.19
C ASN A 226 4.84 -0.43 15.25
N SER A 227 5.27 0.56 16.03
CA SER A 227 6.31 0.42 17.05
C SER A 227 6.09 1.43 18.18
N LEU A 228 6.88 1.33 19.25
CA LEU A 228 6.93 2.36 20.28
C LEU A 228 7.46 3.68 19.72
N ALA A 229 7.34 4.77 20.49
CA ALA A 229 7.72 6.12 20.07
C ALA A 229 9.14 6.23 19.50
N MET A 230 10.08 5.41 19.99
CA MET A 230 11.49 5.39 19.56
C MET A 230 11.80 4.39 18.44
N GLY A 231 10.78 3.74 17.87
CA GLY A 231 10.95 2.72 16.83
C GLY A 231 11.17 1.30 17.37
N THR A 232 11.28 1.12 18.69
CA THR A 232 11.45 -0.20 19.30
C THR A 232 10.20 -1.07 19.05
N PRO A 233 10.37 -2.29 18.50
CA PRO A 233 9.26 -3.23 18.35
C PRO A 233 8.61 -3.57 19.70
N PHE A 234 7.29 -3.75 19.72
CA PHE A 234 6.55 -4.02 20.97
C PHE A 234 7.09 -5.23 21.73
N TYR A 235 7.37 -6.34 21.05
CA TYR A 235 7.90 -7.53 21.71
C TYR A 235 9.29 -7.30 22.31
N ALA A 236 10.10 -6.43 21.70
CA ALA A 236 11.47 -6.16 22.15
C ALA A 236 11.50 -5.33 23.44
N ALA A 237 10.43 -4.59 23.74
CA ALA A 237 10.31 -3.79 24.97
C ALA A 237 9.79 -4.59 26.18
N ILE A 238 9.33 -5.82 25.97
CA ILE A 238 8.95 -6.74 27.07
C ILE A 238 10.21 -7.49 27.52
N ASP A 239 10.37 -7.68 28.82
CA ASP A 239 11.49 -8.47 29.37
C ASP A 239 11.49 -9.92 28.83
N SER A 240 12.68 -10.49 28.65
CA SER A 240 12.83 -11.83 28.08
C SER A 240 12.16 -12.95 28.90
N HIS A 241 12.09 -12.82 30.23
CA HIS A 241 11.39 -13.77 31.09
C HIS A 241 9.87 -13.66 30.92
N ASP A 242 9.36 -12.43 30.81
CA ASP A 242 7.94 -12.18 30.59
C ASP A 242 7.46 -12.61 29.21
N ARG A 243 8.33 -12.57 28.19
CA ARG A 243 8.03 -13.09 26.84
C ARG A 243 7.69 -14.58 26.84
N LYS A 244 8.20 -15.35 27.82
CA LYS A 244 7.93 -16.78 27.96
C LYS A 244 6.58 -17.06 28.65
N CYS A 245 5.98 -16.06 29.30
CA CYS A 245 4.72 -16.24 30.01
C CYS A 245 3.53 -16.16 29.05
N ARG A 246 2.97 -17.33 28.71
CA ARG A 246 1.80 -17.47 27.82
C ARG A 246 0.60 -16.61 28.22
N LYS A 247 0.34 -16.45 29.52
CA LYS A 247 -0.84 -15.71 30.02
C LYS A 247 -0.66 -14.20 29.93
N SER A 248 0.50 -13.67 30.34
CA SER A 248 0.70 -12.22 30.46
C SER A 248 1.20 -11.58 29.17
N PHE A 249 1.97 -12.29 28.34
CA PHE A 249 2.58 -11.74 27.14
C PHE A 249 1.53 -11.16 26.14
N PRO A 250 0.46 -11.88 25.76
CA PRO A 250 -0.56 -11.35 24.85
C PRO A 250 -1.24 -10.09 25.39
N ALA A 251 -1.58 -10.09 26.68
CA ALA A 251 -2.23 -8.96 27.33
C ALA A 251 -1.34 -7.71 27.33
N ARG A 252 -0.04 -7.86 27.62
CA ARG A 252 0.91 -6.74 27.60
C ARG A 252 1.12 -6.18 26.20
N ILE A 253 1.31 -7.05 25.20
CA ILE A 253 1.41 -6.62 23.78
C ILE A 253 0.16 -5.86 23.38
N ARG A 254 -1.02 -6.38 23.72
CA ARG A 254 -2.31 -5.73 23.46
C ARG A 254 -2.35 -4.32 24.07
N SER A 255 -2.09 -4.20 25.37
CA SER A 255 -2.12 -2.92 26.09
C SER A 255 -1.10 -1.92 25.53
N MET A 256 0.11 -2.37 25.20
CA MET A 256 1.13 -1.51 24.59
C MET A 256 0.70 -0.97 23.22
N ARG A 257 0.07 -1.79 22.39
CA ARG A 257 -0.46 -1.35 21.07
C ARG A 257 -1.62 -0.37 21.24
N LEU A 258 -2.58 -0.67 22.10
CA LEU A 258 -3.74 0.20 22.35
C LEU A 258 -3.32 1.55 22.94
N ARG A 259 -2.39 1.55 23.91
CA ARG A 259 -1.81 2.78 24.47
C ARG A 259 -1.04 3.57 23.42
N ARG A 260 -0.27 2.89 22.57
CA ARG A 260 0.46 3.56 21.49
C ARG A 260 -0.48 4.26 20.50
N VAL A 261 -1.60 3.63 20.13
CA VAL A 261 -2.59 4.29 19.27
C VAL A 261 -3.18 5.51 19.99
N MET A 262 -3.56 5.38 21.26
CA MET A 262 -4.06 6.50 22.08
C MET A 262 -3.08 7.69 22.10
N ASP A 263 -1.79 7.44 22.36
CA ASP A 263 -0.76 8.48 22.37
C ASP A 263 -0.70 9.22 21.03
N VAL A 264 -0.69 8.47 19.92
CA VAL A 264 -0.59 9.04 18.57
C VAL A 264 -1.84 9.87 18.20
N ILE A 265 -3.04 9.41 18.58
CA ILE A 265 -4.27 10.17 18.28
C ILE A 265 -4.44 11.40 19.17
N LEU A 266 -3.96 11.38 20.42
CA LEU A 266 -3.92 12.55 21.30
C LEU A 266 -2.95 13.60 20.78
N ASP A 267 -1.73 13.20 20.38
CA ASP A 267 -0.77 14.09 19.74
C ASP A 267 -1.35 14.70 18.45
N LEU A 268 -2.00 13.86 17.63
CA LEU A 268 -2.65 14.33 16.41
C LEU A 268 -3.78 15.32 16.71
N ALA A 269 -4.66 15.02 17.67
CA ALA A 269 -5.73 15.90 18.09
C ALA A 269 -5.22 17.26 18.60
N ALA A 270 -4.16 17.25 19.43
CA ALA A 270 -3.55 18.47 19.95
C ALA A 270 -3.00 19.35 18.81
N VAL A 271 -2.26 18.75 17.87
CA VAL A 271 -1.69 19.49 16.73
C VAL A 271 -2.80 19.97 15.78
N LEU A 272 -3.85 19.18 15.52
CA LEU A 272 -5.00 19.63 14.72
C LEU A 272 -5.73 20.82 15.36
N ASN A 273 -5.74 20.91 16.69
CA ASN A 273 -6.22 22.06 17.46
C ASN A 273 -5.23 23.23 17.53
N GLY A 274 -4.11 23.17 16.80
CA GLY A 274 -3.14 24.27 16.68
C GLY A 274 -1.97 24.20 17.66
N ALA A 275 -1.85 23.14 18.48
CA ALA A 275 -0.64 22.93 19.26
C ALA A 275 0.58 22.91 18.32
N ARG A 276 1.69 23.53 18.76
CA ARG A 276 2.92 23.66 17.97
C ARG A 276 2.75 24.41 16.64
N GLY A 277 1.69 25.21 16.48
CA GLY A 277 1.40 25.93 15.24
C GLY A 277 0.65 25.10 14.18
N GLY A 278 0.19 23.90 14.52
CA GLY A 278 -0.56 23.03 13.62
C GLY A 278 0.31 22.13 12.73
N ILE A 279 -0.32 21.51 11.73
CA ILE A 279 0.37 20.67 10.74
C ILE A 279 0.67 21.51 9.50
N PRO A 280 1.94 21.85 9.23
CA PRO A 280 2.32 22.59 8.04
C PRO A 280 2.12 21.75 6.79
N GLY A 281 1.57 22.35 5.76
CA GLY A 281 1.34 21.73 4.45
C GLY A 281 0.15 20.78 4.39
N ILE A 282 -0.60 20.59 5.48
CA ILE A 282 -1.81 19.76 5.46
C ILE A 282 -2.85 20.36 4.52
N ARG A 283 -3.51 19.49 3.76
CA ARG A 283 -4.58 19.83 2.83
C ARG A 283 -5.88 19.16 3.25
N TRP A 284 -7.01 19.80 3.00
CA TRP A 284 -8.34 19.23 3.25
C TRP A 284 -9.09 18.92 1.96
N HIS A 285 -8.62 19.50 0.86
CA HIS A 285 -9.00 19.22 -0.50
C HIS A 285 -7.74 19.10 -1.38
N HIS A 286 -7.81 18.35 -2.47
CA HIS A 286 -6.64 18.13 -3.34
C HIS A 286 -6.17 19.39 -4.08
N GLU A 287 -7.08 20.36 -4.25
CA GLU A 287 -6.80 21.66 -4.86
C GLU A 287 -6.18 22.65 -3.88
N ASP A 288 -6.24 22.38 -2.57
CA ASP A 288 -5.64 23.24 -1.56
C ASP A 288 -4.11 23.27 -1.76
N GLU A 289 -3.52 24.45 -1.62
CA GLU A 289 -2.06 24.59 -1.63
C GLU A 289 -1.41 23.92 -0.41
N GLY A 290 -2.17 23.91 0.70
CA GLY A 290 -1.81 23.36 2.00
C GLY A 290 -1.54 24.45 3.03
N ARG A 291 -1.77 24.14 4.31
CA ARG A 291 -1.61 25.10 5.41
C ARG A 291 -0.17 25.64 5.49
N CYS A 292 -0.02 26.91 5.86
CA CYS A 292 1.27 27.62 5.99
C CYS A 292 2.04 27.84 4.68
N VAL A 293 1.55 27.40 3.51
CA VAL A 293 2.15 27.74 2.21
C VAL A 293 1.83 29.21 1.94
N ASP A 294 2.87 30.04 1.83
CA ASP A 294 2.75 31.51 1.69
C ASP A 294 1.85 32.18 2.76
N GLY A 295 1.76 31.57 3.94
CA GLY A 295 0.94 32.05 5.05
C GLY A 295 -0.53 31.62 5.04
N ALA A 296 -0.98 30.88 4.02
CA ALA A 296 -2.38 30.46 3.88
C ALA A 296 -2.86 29.56 5.03
N GLY A 297 -4.05 29.83 5.56
CA GLY A 297 -4.70 28.99 6.57
C GLY A 297 -4.05 29.05 7.96
N LEU A 298 -3.22 30.06 8.22
CA LEU A 298 -2.72 30.36 9.56
C LEU A 298 -3.71 31.23 10.34
N GLU A 299 -4.50 32.03 9.64
CA GLU A 299 -5.44 32.99 10.22
C GLU A 299 -6.64 32.31 10.90
N PHE A 300 -7.01 31.09 10.49
CA PHE A 300 -8.14 30.35 11.03
C PHE A 300 -7.70 29.02 11.67
N PRO A 301 -8.35 28.61 12.77
CA PRO A 301 -8.18 27.26 13.28
C PRO A 301 -8.67 26.25 12.23
N THR A 302 -8.17 25.02 12.32
CA THR A 302 -8.67 23.92 11.49
C THR A 302 -10.19 23.79 11.66
N PRO A 303 -10.98 23.60 10.58
CA PRO A 303 -12.43 23.38 10.70
C PRO A 303 -12.79 22.24 11.67
N GLU A 304 -13.90 22.37 12.41
CA GLU A 304 -14.30 21.37 13.43
C GLU A 304 -14.49 19.96 12.84
N ASP A 305 -15.11 19.84 11.67
CA ASP A 305 -15.31 18.59 10.94
C ASP A 305 -13.99 17.90 10.54
N LYS A 306 -12.96 18.70 10.24
CA LYS A 306 -11.61 18.21 9.89
C LYS A 306 -10.74 17.88 11.11
N ARG A 307 -11.09 18.42 12.28
CA ARG A 307 -10.45 18.11 13.58
C ARG A 307 -11.04 16.89 14.25
N ALA A 308 -12.30 16.56 13.94
CA ALA A 308 -12.98 15.42 14.54
C ALA A 308 -12.25 14.11 14.20
N ILE A 309 -11.94 13.33 15.23
CA ILE A 309 -11.36 11.99 15.11
C ILE A 309 -12.41 11.01 15.62
N GLN A 310 -12.92 10.17 14.73
CA GLN A 310 -13.88 9.15 15.13
C GLN A 310 -13.11 7.90 15.60
N VAL A 311 -13.40 7.41 16.80
CA VAL A 311 -12.71 6.29 17.43
C VAL A 311 -13.69 5.16 17.71
N GLY A 312 -13.50 4.04 17.02
CA GLY A 312 -14.30 2.84 17.22
C GLY A 312 -13.55 1.78 18.03
N ILE A 313 -14.12 1.32 19.13
CA ILE A 313 -13.52 0.27 19.97
C ILE A 313 -14.23 -1.06 19.71
N GLY A 314 -13.45 -2.12 19.49
CA GLY A 314 -13.97 -3.45 19.21
C GLY A 314 -14.78 -4.03 20.35
N SER A 315 -15.99 -4.52 20.07
CA SER A 315 -16.89 -5.15 21.06
C SER A 315 -16.32 -6.45 21.66
N SER A 316 -15.40 -7.09 20.94
CA SER A 316 -14.67 -8.27 21.39
C SER A 316 -13.69 -8.00 22.54
N LEU A 317 -13.36 -6.74 22.81
CA LEU A 317 -12.56 -6.38 23.98
C LEU A 317 -13.40 -6.53 25.26
N PRO A 318 -12.79 -7.02 26.36
CA PRO A 318 -13.47 -7.07 27.65
C PRO A 318 -14.06 -5.70 28.03
N GLU A 319 -15.28 -5.69 28.55
CA GLU A 319 -16.01 -4.46 28.87
C GLU A 319 -15.20 -3.49 29.75
N TRP A 320 -14.57 -4.00 30.81
CA TRP A 320 -13.73 -3.20 31.70
C TRP A 320 -12.58 -2.50 30.95
N MET A 321 -11.99 -3.14 29.93
CA MET A 321 -10.90 -2.57 29.13
C MET A 321 -11.43 -1.49 28.19
N ARG A 322 -12.65 -1.68 27.65
CA ARG A 322 -13.32 -0.67 26.81
C ARG A 322 -13.64 0.58 27.62
N GLN A 323 -14.16 0.40 28.85
CA GLN A 323 -14.43 1.48 29.79
C GLN A 323 -13.15 2.20 30.21
N GLU A 324 -12.13 1.47 30.67
CA GLU A 324 -10.83 2.04 31.07
C GLU A 324 -10.20 2.86 29.93
N TRP A 325 -10.23 2.34 28.70
CA TRP A 325 -9.65 3.05 27.55
C TRP A 325 -10.43 4.33 27.23
N SER A 326 -11.76 4.31 27.34
CA SER A 326 -12.62 5.48 27.15
C SER A 326 -12.40 6.56 28.21
N GLU A 327 -12.37 6.17 29.49
CA GLU A 327 -12.11 7.06 30.61
C GLU A 327 -10.72 7.70 30.51
N LEU A 328 -9.70 6.89 30.21
CA LEU A 328 -8.34 7.36 30.04
C LEU A 328 -8.21 8.30 28.83
N LEU A 329 -8.91 8.03 27.73
CA LEU A 329 -8.93 8.94 26.58
C LEU A 329 -9.57 10.28 26.96
N ALA A 330 -10.71 10.26 27.67
CA ALA A 330 -11.39 11.48 28.11
C ALA A 330 -10.51 12.31 29.06
N GLU A 331 -9.97 11.69 30.12
CA GLU A 331 -9.07 12.35 31.08
C GLU A 331 -7.87 13.00 30.37
N ARG A 332 -7.19 12.25 29.50
CA ARG A 332 -6.03 12.77 28.78
C ARG A 332 -6.39 13.82 27.75
N THR A 333 -7.57 13.74 27.14
CA THR A 333 -8.04 14.77 26.21
C THR A 333 -8.18 16.12 26.92
N GLU A 334 -8.81 16.14 28.10
CA GLU A 334 -8.96 17.36 28.91
C GLU A 334 -7.60 17.96 29.31
N ARG A 335 -6.61 17.12 29.59
CA ARG A 335 -5.27 17.54 30.02
C ARG A 335 -4.36 17.97 28.86
N GLU A 336 -4.37 17.23 27.76
CA GLU A 336 -3.32 17.31 26.72
C GLU A 336 -3.79 18.00 25.43
N VAL A 337 -5.10 18.06 25.18
CA VAL A 337 -5.66 18.61 23.94
C VAL A 337 -6.32 19.96 24.21
N PRO A 338 -5.81 21.07 23.64
CA PRO A 338 -6.46 22.36 23.80
C PRO A 338 -7.79 22.42 23.03
N GLY A 339 -8.85 22.94 23.68
CA GLY A 339 -10.12 23.27 23.03
C GLY A 339 -11.26 22.28 23.30
N LYS A 340 -12.22 22.22 22.36
CA LYS A 340 -13.36 21.28 22.43
C LYS A 340 -12.90 19.84 22.21
N ASN A 341 -13.60 18.89 22.83
CA ASN A 341 -13.34 17.46 22.67
C ASN A 341 -13.39 17.07 21.17
N PRO A 342 -12.27 16.61 20.58
CA PRO A 342 -12.21 16.26 19.16
C PRO A 342 -12.63 14.81 18.90
N PHE A 343 -12.89 13.99 19.92
CA PHE A 343 -13.14 12.57 19.74
C PHE A 343 -14.63 12.25 19.66
N ILE A 344 -15.01 11.46 18.66
CA ILE A 344 -16.36 10.89 18.52
C ILE A 344 -16.23 9.38 18.71
N MET A 345 -16.74 8.86 19.82
CA MET A 345 -16.59 7.44 20.18
C MET A 345 -17.76 6.59 19.72
N PHE A 346 -17.46 5.37 19.26
CA PHE A 346 -18.44 4.36 18.89
C PHE A 346 -17.89 2.94 19.18
N GLU A 347 -18.77 1.95 19.16
CA GLU A 347 -18.40 0.54 19.23
C GLU A 347 -18.32 -0.05 17.82
N VAL A 348 -17.43 -1.03 17.63
CA VAL A 348 -17.30 -1.76 16.37
C VAL A 348 -17.51 -3.23 16.68
N ASP A 349 -18.49 -3.85 16.04
CA ASP A 349 -18.71 -5.28 16.23
C ASP A 349 -17.62 -6.14 15.56
N ASP A 350 -17.69 -7.45 15.78
CA ASP A 350 -16.70 -8.40 15.27
C ASP A 350 -16.61 -8.42 13.73
N PHE A 351 -17.65 -7.95 13.02
CA PHE A 351 -17.73 -7.87 11.57
C PHE A 351 -17.39 -6.48 11.01
N GLY A 352 -17.23 -5.49 11.88
CA GLY A 352 -16.93 -4.11 11.51
C GLY A 352 -18.12 -3.16 11.50
N THR A 353 -19.31 -3.58 11.91
CA THR A 353 -20.48 -2.70 11.98
C THR A 353 -20.31 -1.71 13.11
N ARG A 354 -20.56 -0.42 12.86
CA ARG A 354 -20.48 0.63 13.88
C ARG A 354 -21.78 0.70 14.68
N ARG A 355 -21.67 0.74 15.99
CA ARG A 355 -22.80 0.99 16.90
C ARG A 355 -22.50 2.18 17.78
N ARG A 356 -23.50 2.99 18.10
CA ARG A 356 -23.31 4.09 19.05
C ARG A 356 -22.97 3.48 20.42
N TRP A 357 -22.01 4.09 21.11
CA TRP A 357 -21.49 3.60 22.38
C TRP A 357 -22.59 3.27 23.40
N GLY A 358 -22.59 2.05 23.93
CA GLY A 358 -23.60 1.59 24.89
C GLY A 358 -25.00 1.38 24.34
N THR A 359 -25.19 1.42 23.01
CA THR A 359 -26.49 1.23 22.36
C THR A 359 -26.38 0.27 21.19
N GLU A 360 -27.49 -0.35 20.78
CA GLU A 360 -27.54 -1.18 19.56
C GLU A 360 -27.80 -0.35 18.29
N GLU A 361 -27.93 0.97 18.39
CA GLU A 361 -28.19 1.85 17.26
C GLU A 361 -26.97 1.87 16.31
N GLU A 362 -27.18 1.43 15.06
CA GLU A 362 -26.15 1.44 14.04
C GLU A 362 -25.81 2.88 13.63
N VAL A 363 -24.51 3.20 13.62
CA VAL A 363 -24.02 4.49 13.11
C VAL A 363 -23.66 4.31 11.64
N PRO A 364 -24.38 4.95 10.71
CA PRO A 364 -24.11 4.75 9.30
C PRO A 364 -22.72 5.27 8.94
N TRP A 365 -22.02 4.52 8.10
CA TRP A 365 -20.80 5.00 7.45
C TRP A 365 -21.10 6.24 6.60
N CYS A 366 -20.17 7.18 6.53
CA CYS A 366 -20.28 8.28 5.57
C CYS A 366 -20.49 7.68 4.17
N LYS A 367 -21.58 8.08 3.51
CA LYS A 367 -21.88 7.61 2.15
C LYS A 367 -20.72 7.99 1.25
N ALA A 368 -20.23 7.02 0.47
CA ALA A 368 -19.26 7.30 -0.58
C ALA A 368 -19.81 8.41 -1.49
N SER A 369 -18.95 9.36 -1.87
CA SER A 369 -19.35 10.40 -2.82
C SER A 369 -19.71 9.76 -4.17
N ALA A 370 -20.63 10.36 -4.94
CA ALA A 370 -21.10 9.79 -6.20
C ALA A 370 -19.96 9.55 -7.21
N GLU A 371 -18.94 10.42 -7.19
CA GLU A 371 -17.72 10.28 -7.98
C GLU A 371 -16.95 8.98 -7.65
N HIS A 372 -17.01 8.51 -6.41
CA HIS A 372 -16.30 7.30 -5.97
C HIS A 372 -17.02 6.03 -6.36
N MET A 373 -18.36 6.01 -6.30
CA MET A 373 -19.12 4.91 -6.89
C MET A 373 -18.79 4.74 -8.39
N ALA A 374 -18.45 5.84 -9.09
CA ALA A 374 -17.98 5.77 -10.47
C ALA A 374 -16.54 5.19 -10.57
N VAL A 375 -15.61 5.57 -9.70
CA VAL A 375 -14.26 4.99 -9.66
C VAL A 375 -14.29 3.51 -9.32
N ASP A 376 -15.04 3.09 -8.30
CA ASP A 376 -15.13 1.68 -7.93
C ASP A 376 -15.84 0.85 -9.01
N ARG A 377 -16.84 1.44 -9.68
CA ARG A 377 -17.42 0.86 -10.91
C ARG A 377 -16.34 0.70 -11.99
N LEU A 378 -15.50 1.71 -12.22
CA LEU A 378 -14.36 1.62 -13.16
C LEU A 378 -13.35 0.53 -12.75
N LEU A 379 -13.05 0.36 -11.47
CA LEU A 379 -12.17 -0.71 -10.98
C LEU A 379 -12.76 -2.11 -11.24
N GLN A 380 -14.08 -2.21 -11.27
CA GLN A 380 -14.79 -3.45 -11.55
C GLN A 380 -14.90 -3.78 -13.03
N GLU A 381 -14.70 -2.79 -13.93
CA GLU A 381 -14.75 -2.99 -15.37
C GLU A 381 -13.76 -4.07 -15.85
N PRO A 382 -14.17 -4.98 -16.75
CA PRO A 382 -13.32 -6.09 -17.23
C PRO A 382 -11.96 -5.63 -17.76
N TRP A 383 -11.94 -4.53 -18.51
CA TRP A 383 -10.72 -3.98 -19.10
C TRP A 383 -9.72 -3.49 -18.05
N TYR A 384 -10.18 -2.98 -16.90
CA TYR A 384 -9.30 -2.51 -15.83
C TYR A 384 -8.62 -3.68 -15.12
N ARG A 385 -9.37 -4.80 -14.98
CA ARG A 385 -8.83 -6.07 -14.48
C ARG A 385 -7.76 -6.61 -15.42
N GLU A 386 -8.02 -6.58 -16.73
CA GLU A 386 -7.05 -6.95 -17.78
C GLU A 386 -5.75 -6.13 -17.66
N VAL A 387 -5.84 -4.80 -17.64
CA VAL A 387 -4.66 -3.92 -17.48
C VAL A 387 -3.90 -4.24 -16.19
N THR A 388 -4.60 -4.48 -15.09
CA THR A 388 -3.95 -4.82 -13.81
C THR A 388 -3.26 -6.19 -13.86
N ALA A 389 -3.83 -7.17 -14.55
CA ALA A 389 -3.21 -8.48 -14.76
C ALA A 389 -1.98 -8.39 -15.65
N LEU A 390 -2.06 -7.65 -16.76
CA LEU A 390 -0.94 -7.40 -17.68
C LEU A 390 0.27 -6.78 -16.98
N LYS A 391 0.05 -5.90 -16.01
CA LYS A 391 1.11 -5.29 -15.20
C LYS A 391 1.77 -6.27 -14.24
N LYS A 392 0.97 -7.13 -13.61
CA LYS A 392 1.51 -8.20 -12.78
C LYS A 392 2.39 -9.11 -13.62
N ALA A 393 1.95 -9.45 -14.83
CA ALA A 393 2.76 -10.20 -15.78
C ALA A 393 4.06 -9.47 -16.11
N ASP A 394 4.04 -8.18 -16.51
CA ASP A 394 5.28 -7.43 -16.82
C ASP A 394 6.24 -7.34 -15.61
N ALA A 395 5.71 -7.18 -14.39
CA ALA A 395 6.53 -7.21 -13.19
C ALA A 395 7.17 -8.58 -12.92
N LEU A 396 6.48 -9.68 -13.24
CA LEU A 396 7.02 -11.03 -13.17
C LEU A 396 8.08 -11.27 -14.26
N PHE A 397 7.82 -10.80 -15.49
CA PHE A 397 8.81 -10.80 -16.58
C PHE A 397 10.11 -10.08 -16.17
N LEU A 398 9.98 -8.90 -15.54
CA LEU A 398 11.14 -8.13 -15.07
C LEU A 398 11.92 -8.84 -13.97
N ARG A 399 11.23 -9.47 -13.02
CA ARG A 399 11.87 -10.25 -11.95
C ARG A 399 12.59 -11.48 -12.50
N ALA A 400 11.95 -12.22 -13.41
CA ALA A 400 12.58 -13.35 -14.08
C ALA A 400 13.83 -12.88 -14.84
N ALA A 401 13.72 -11.80 -15.63
CA ALA A 401 14.85 -11.25 -16.37
C ALA A 401 15.99 -10.76 -15.46
N GLN A 402 15.69 -10.20 -14.28
CA GLN A 402 16.68 -9.80 -13.29
C GLN A 402 17.40 -11.00 -12.68
N ALA A 403 16.66 -12.06 -12.31
CA ALA A 403 17.25 -13.31 -11.83
C ALA A 403 18.21 -13.93 -12.86
N PHE A 404 17.91 -13.83 -14.16
CA PHE A 404 18.81 -14.27 -15.23
C PHE A 404 20.00 -13.33 -15.49
N ALA A 405 19.91 -12.06 -15.09
CA ALA A 405 20.89 -11.02 -15.44
C ALA A 405 21.89 -10.70 -14.33
N GLU A 406 21.69 -11.16 -13.09
CA GLU A 406 22.69 -11.03 -12.03
C GLU A 406 23.96 -11.81 -12.42
N PRO A 407 25.10 -11.13 -12.69
CA PRO A 407 26.31 -11.82 -13.09
C PRO A 407 26.90 -12.56 -11.89
N ARG A 408 27.33 -13.81 -12.11
CA ARG A 408 28.05 -14.69 -11.16
C ARG A 408 29.17 -14.02 -10.36
N SER A 409 29.69 -12.88 -10.81
CA SER A 409 30.77 -12.15 -10.16
C SER A 409 30.39 -11.36 -8.91
N GLN A 410 29.11 -11.10 -8.62
CA GLN A 410 28.72 -10.39 -7.39
C GLN A 410 28.48 -11.30 -6.18
N ARG A 411 28.36 -12.63 -6.36
CA ARG A 411 28.18 -13.58 -5.24
C ARG A 411 29.51 -14.07 -4.63
N ARG A 412 30.61 -14.01 -5.37
CA ARG A 412 31.96 -14.38 -4.88
C ARG A 412 32.57 -13.47 -3.81
N ASN A 413 32.01 -12.28 -3.55
CA ASN A 413 32.60 -11.30 -2.63
C ASN A 413 31.87 -11.20 -1.28
N ALA A 414 30.97 -12.15 -0.96
CA ALA A 414 30.22 -12.14 0.30
C ALA A 414 30.66 -13.24 1.29
N PHE A 415 31.52 -14.17 0.87
CA PHE A 415 32.03 -15.26 1.69
C PHE A 415 33.55 -15.35 1.49
N ASP A 416 34.27 -14.71 2.40
CA ASP A 416 35.69 -14.95 2.67
C ASP A 416 35.80 -15.25 4.17
N GLU A 417 36.48 -16.37 4.46
CA GLU A 417 37.04 -16.82 5.74
C GLU A 417 36.12 -17.61 6.70
N ASP A 418 35.91 -18.91 6.41
CA ASP A 418 36.17 -20.03 7.36
C ASP A 418 36.11 -21.41 6.63
N ASP A 419 37.27 -22.08 6.55
CA ASP A 419 37.65 -23.21 5.66
C ASP A 419 36.97 -24.60 5.89
N GLU A 420 35.69 -24.69 6.29
CA GLU A 420 35.01 -26.02 6.42
C GLU A 420 33.59 -26.12 5.83
N SER A 421 33.08 -25.13 5.08
CA SER A 421 31.72 -25.16 4.47
C SER A 421 31.62 -25.58 3.00
N ASP A 422 32.75 -25.73 2.29
CA ASP A 422 32.78 -25.82 0.81
C ASP A 422 31.87 -26.93 0.22
N GLN A 423 31.68 -28.06 0.91
CA GLN A 423 30.87 -29.17 0.37
C GLN A 423 29.35 -29.04 0.61
N GLU A 424 28.93 -28.41 1.70
CA GLU A 424 27.51 -28.10 1.93
C GLU A 424 27.08 -26.85 1.15
N GLU A 425 28.01 -25.91 0.96
CA GLU A 425 27.80 -24.69 0.18
C GLU A 425 27.71 -24.97 -1.32
N GLU A 426 28.57 -25.84 -1.88
CA GLU A 426 28.47 -26.28 -3.28
C GLU A 426 27.16 -27.05 -3.54
N ALA A 427 26.68 -27.85 -2.58
CA ALA A 427 25.40 -28.57 -2.69
C ALA A 427 24.17 -27.65 -2.57
N LEU A 428 24.24 -26.60 -1.75
CA LEU A 428 23.19 -25.57 -1.63
C LEU A 428 23.18 -24.61 -2.83
N GLU A 429 24.36 -24.23 -3.34
CA GLU A 429 24.49 -23.45 -4.57
C GLU A 429 23.95 -24.23 -5.78
N ASP A 430 24.29 -25.52 -5.91
CA ASP A 430 23.75 -26.37 -6.96
C ASP A 430 22.23 -26.54 -6.83
N ALA A 431 21.70 -26.71 -5.61
CA ALA A 431 20.27 -26.85 -5.37
C ALA A 431 19.47 -25.56 -5.62
N GLU A 432 20.03 -24.39 -5.28
CA GLU A 432 19.39 -23.10 -5.53
C GLU A 432 19.52 -22.63 -6.99
N ASP A 433 20.65 -22.86 -7.64
CA ASP A 433 20.83 -22.61 -9.07
C ASP A 433 19.94 -23.54 -9.91
N GLU A 434 19.81 -24.81 -9.48
CA GLU A 434 18.87 -25.75 -10.06
C GLU A 434 17.40 -25.33 -9.79
N ALA A 435 17.07 -24.74 -8.64
CA ALA A 435 15.72 -24.25 -8.36
C ALA A 435 15.35 -22.95 -9.13
N GLN A 436 16.32 -22.07 -9.37
CA GLN A 436 16.12 -20.78 -10.04
C GLN A 436 16.17 -20.90 -11.59
N SER A 437 16.85 -21.90 -12.14
CA SER A 437 16.85 -22.19 -13.59
C SER A 437 15.55 -22.80 -14.11
N LYS A 438 14.71 -23.35 -13.22
CA LYS A 438 13.58 -24.24 -13.57
C LYS A 438 12.26 -23.58 -14.00
N LEU A 439 12.15 -22.25 -14.06
CA LEU A 439 10.89 -21.57 -14.41
C LEU A 439 10.98 -20.76 -15.71
N HIS A 440 10.31 -21.24 -16.75
CA HIS A 440 10.16 -20.53 -18.02
C HIS A 440 8.78 -19.87 -18.09
N LEU A 441 8.75 -18.53 -18.13
CA LEU A 441 7.52 -17.84 -18.46
C LEU A 441 7.29 -17.90 -19.98
N GLN A 442 6.18 -18.50 -20.40
CA GLN A 442 5.82 -18.63 -21.81
C GLN A 442 4.48 -17.95 -22.07
N MET A 443 4.37 -17.28 -23.22
CA MET A 443 3.10 -16.73 -23.69
C MET A 443 2.58 -17.62 -24.81
N PHE A 444 1.32 -18.01 -24.71
CA PHE A 444 0.59 -18.79 -25.68
C PHE A 444 -0.45 -17.92 -26.39
N ILE A 445 -0.62 -18.07 -27.71
CA ILE A 445 -1.60 -17.32 -28.51
C ILE A 445 -2.56 -18.28 -29.25
N HIS A 446 -3.84 -17.91 -29.32
CA HIS A 446 -4.92 -18.54 -30.09
C HIS A 446 -4.86 -18.15 -31.57
N ASN A 447 -5.08 -19.12 -32.45
CA ASN A 447 -5.28 -18.97 -33.90
C ASN A 447 -4.17 -18.16 -34.61
N SER A 448 -3.19 -18.90 -35.11
CA SER A 448 -1.85 -18.46 -35.48
C SER A 448 -1.77 -17.34 -36.51
N ASP A 449 -2.76 -17.14 -37.36
CA ASP A 449 -2.57 -16.30 -38.54
C ASP A 449 -3.04 -14.87 -38.29
N ASN A 450 -4.14 -14.67 -37.54
CA ASN A 450 -4.63 -13.34 -37.22
C ASN A 450 -3.87 -12.72 -36.05
N ALA A 451 -3.60 -13.51 -35.01
CA ALA A 451 -2.91 -13.01 -33.84
C ALA A 451 -1.41 -12.81 -34.09
N MET A 452 -0.76 -13.61 -34.95
CA MET A 452 0.62 -13.31 -35.39
C MET A 452 0.68 -12.13 -36.34
N LYS A 453 -0.31 -11.95 -37.24
CA LYS A 453 -0.39 -10.73 -38.07
C LYS A 453 -0.62 -9.48 -37.22
N GLN A 454 -1.46 -9.56 -36.19
CA GLN A 454 -1.64 -8.49 -35.22
C GLN A 454 -0.38 -8.27 -34.37
N ALA A 455 0.30 -9.32 -33.92
CA ALA A 455 1.55 -9.21 -33.17
C ALA A 455 2.70 -8.63 -34.03
N GLN A 456 2.81 -9.04 -35.29
CA GLN A 456 3.76 -8.46 -36.26
C GLN A 456 3.43 -6.99 -36.52
N LYS A 457 2.16 -6.66 -36.80
CA LYS A 457 1.70 -5.27 -36.94
C LYS A 457 1.98 -4.43 -35.69
N MET A 458 1.89 -5.01 -34.48
CA MET A 458 2.16 -4.32 -33.22
C MET A 458 3.66 -4.10 -32.95
N VAL A 459 4.54 -4.91 -33.53
CA VAL A 459 6.00 -4.74 -33.45
C VAL A 459 6.50 -3.77 -34.52
N GLU A 460 5.83 -3.70 -35.66
CA GLU A 460 6.05 -2.69 -36.69
C GLU A 460 5.58 -1.30 -36.21
N THR A 461 6.28 -0.24 -36.63
CA THR A 461 5.91 1.15 -36.33
C THR A 461 4.58 1.50 -36.98
N ILE A 462 3.48 1.29 -36.26
CA ILE A 462 2.15 1.77 -36.66
C ILE A 462 2.16 3.30 -36.62
N ASN A 463 1.80 3.91 -37.74
CA ASN A 463 1.49 5.33 -37.81
C ASN A 463 0.25 5.59 -36.94
N LEU A 464 0.36 6.45 -35.92
CA LEU A 464 -0.70 6.70 -34.92
C LEU A 464 -2.05 7.14 -35.52
N SER A 465 -2.07 7.52 -36.81
CA SER A 465 -3.27 7.81 -37.60
C SER A 465 -4.07 6.57 -38.03
N GLU A 466 -3.47 5.38 -38.03
CA GLU A 466 -4.11 4.10 -38.39
C GLU A 466 -4.40 3.27 -37.14
N LEU A 467 -5.14 3.87 -36.19
CA LEU A 467 -5.65 3.12 -35.03
C LEU A 467 -6.46 1.91 -35.52
N MET A 468 -6.18 0.74 -34.96
CA MET A 468 -7.00 -0.46 -35.20
C MET A 468 -8.48 -0.13 -34.99
N PRO A 469 -9.40 -0.73 -35.78
CA PRO A 469 -10.82 -0.51 -35.61
C PRO A 469 -11.21 -0.70 -34.14
N THR A 470 -12.01 0.22 -33.61
CA THR A 470 -12.39 0.30 -32.19
C THR A 470 -12.98 -1.02 -31.66
N GLU A 471 -13.59 -1.80 -32.54
CA GLU A 471 -14.23 -3.09 -32.28
C GLU A 471 -13.22 -4.21 -31.98
N GLU A 472 -12.01 -4.18 -32.57
CA GLU A 472 -10.97 -5.19 -32.30
C GLU A 472 -10.35 -5.06 -30.89
N LEU A 473 -10.42 -3.86 -30.29
CA LEU A 473 -9.92 -3.62 -28.93
C LEU A 473 -10.89 -4.13 -27.85
N ASP A 474 -12.17 -4.27 -28.17
CA ASP A 474 -13.21 -4.81 -27.27
C ASP A 474 -13.22 -6.32 -27.18
N LEU A 475 -12.63 -7.01 -28.15
CA LEU A 475 -12.49 -8.46 -28.08
C LEU A 475 -11.45 -8.83 -27.02
N PRO A 476 -11.77 -9.73 -26.08
CA PRO A 476 -10.78 -10.29 -25.16
C PRO A 476 -9.69 -10.96 -26.00
N PHE A 477 -8.44 -10.56 -25.78
CA PHE A 477 -7.35 -11.08 -26.58
C PHE A 477 -7.15 -12.56 -26.27
N PRO A 478 -6.98 -13.41 -27.28
CA PRO A 478 -6.98 -14.84 -27.04
C PRO A 478 -5.53 -15.31 -26.81
N PHE A 479 -4.88 -14.79 -25.77
CA PHE A 479 -3.56 -15.25 -25.36
C PHE A 479 -3.50 -15.49 -23.86
N ALA A 480 -2.74 -16.50 -23.47
CA ALA A 480 -2.44 -16.80 -22.08
C ALA A 480 -0.95 -16.59 -21.81
N ILE A 481 -0.62 -16.08 -20.64
CA ILE A 481 0.73 -16.05 -20.10
C ILE A 481 0.76 -17.12 -19.02
N VAL A 482 1.64 -18.11 -19.17
CA VAL A 482 1.72 -19.27 -18.31
C VAL A 482 3.15 -19.39 -17.77
N LEU A 483 3.28 -19.64 -16.48
CA LEU A 483 4.52 -20.09 -15.87
C LEU A 483 4.63 -21.59 -16.12
N ILE A 484 5.64 -22.02 -16.89
CA ILE A 484 5.87 -23.44 -17.15
C ILE A 484 7.13 -23.88 -16.40
N PRO A 485 7.05 -24.93 -15.56
CA PRO A 485 8.24 -25.56 -14.99
C PRO A 485 9.06 -26.31 -16.07
N GLU A 486 10.37 -26.47 -15.89
CA GLU A 486 11.25 -27.18 -16.85
C GLU A 486 10.80 -28.62 -17.14
N ASN A 487 10.17 -29.28 -16.16
CA ASN A 487 9.68 -30.66 -16.28
C ASN A 487 8.49 -30.82 -17.25
N GLY A 488 8.04 -29.72 -17.87
CA GLY A 488 7.02 -29.72 -18.90
C GLY A 488 5.76 -28.98 -18.49
N ILE A 489 4.70 -29.23 -19.23
CA ILE A 489 3.42 -28.53 -19.10
C ILE A 489 2.68 -28.97 -17.81
N GLU A 490 2.99 -30.15 -17.28
CA GLU A 490 2.43 -30.66 -16.03
C GLU A 490 2.87 -29.76 -14.85
N GLY A 491 1.91 -29.04 -14.26
CA GLY A 491 2.16 -28.06 -13.18
C GLY A 491 2.27 -26.60 -13.65
N ALA A 492 2.08 -26.33 -14.95
CA ALA A 492 2.10 -24.99 -15.47
C ALA A 492 0.93 -24.13 -14.93
N THR A 493 1.23 -22.94 -14.43
CA THR A 493 0.24 -22.06 -13.79
C THR A 493 -0.03 -20.83 -14.66
N PRO A 494 -1.28 -20.59 -15.12
CA PRO A 494 -1.60 -19.37 -15.87
C PRO A 494 -1.44 -18.14 -14.98
N VAL A 495 -0.57 -17.23 -15.42
CA VAL A 495 -0.40 -15.88 -14.84
C VAL A 495 -1.46 -14.92 -15.38
N TYR A 496 -1.89 -15.16 -16.62
CA TYR A 496 -2.99 -14.48 -17.29
C TYR A 496 -3.59 -15.46 -18.31
N ALA A 497 -4.90 -15.57 -18.36
CA ALA A 497 -5.61 -16.35 -19.38
C ALA A 497 -6.90 -15.59 -19.74
N PRO A 498 -7.41 -15.73 -20.97
CA PRO A 498 -8.79 -15.35 -21.26
C PRO A 498 -9.72 -15.98 -20.22
N LEU A 499 -10.77 -15.24 -19.86
CA LEU A 499 -11.81 -15.82 -19.03
C LEU A 499 -12.53 -16.88 -19.85
N ASP A 500 -12.73 -18.06 -19.27
CA ASP A 500 -13.57 -19.07 -19.87
C ASP A 500 -14.99 -18.49 -19.99
N PRO A 501 -15.58 -18.46 -21.20
CA PRO A 501 -16.91 -17.90 -21.41
C PRO A 501 -18.01 -18.63 -20.62
N GLU A 502 -17.80 -19.89 -20.23
CA GLU A 502 -18.77 -20.68 -19.47
C GLU A 502 -18.68 -20.41 -17.95
N THR A 503 -17.47 -20.33 -17.41
CA THR A 503 -17.26 -20.20 -15.96
C THR A 503 -17.02 -18.76 -15.49
N GLY A 504 -16.57 -17.88 -16.39
CA GLY A 504 -16.13 -16.53 -16.06
C GLY A 504 -14.85 -16.47 -15.22
N GLU A 505 -14.17 -17.60 -15.01
CA GLU A 505 -12.87 -17.71 -14.33
C GLU A 505 -11.74 -17.73 -15.36
N MET A 506 -10.48 -17.54 -14.93
CA MET A 506 -9.33 -17.66 -15.85
C MET A 506 -9.22 -19.09 -16.35
N ALA A 507 -9.21 -19.28 -17.66
CA ALA A 507 -9.07 -20.61 -18.27
C ALA A 507 -7.79 -21.31 -17.78
N ASP A 508 -7.92 -22.55 -17.34
CA ASP A 508 -6.79 -23.40 -17.03
C ASP A 508 -6.10 -23.88 -18.32
N LEU A 509 -4.98 -24.57 -18.18
CA LEU A 509 -4.17 -24.91 -19.34
C LEU A 509 -4.83 -25.92 -20.29
N GLY A 510 -5.60 -26.88 -19.76
CA GLY A 510 -6.37 -27.80 -20.59
C GLY A 510 -7.43 -27.05 -21.41
N ARG A 511 -8.12 -26.11 -20.77
CA ARG A 511 -9.09 -25.25 -21.45
C ARG A 511 -8.45 -24.32 -22.48
N LEU A 512 -7.25 -23.81 -22.20
CA LEU A 512 -6.49 -23.02 -23.18
C LEU A 512 -6.11 -23.85 -24.42
N GLU A 513 -5.72 -25.11 -24.24
CA GLU A 513 -5.44 -26.02 -25.35
C GLU A 513 -6.70 -26.34 -26.17
N GLU A 514 -7.85 -26.55 -25.52
CA GLU A 514 -9.17 -26.68 -26.18
C GLU A 514 -9.55 -25.42 -26.96
N MET A 515 -9.21 -24.25 -26.43
CA MET A 515 -9.33 -22.98 -27.13
C MET A 515 -8.29 -22.85 -28.25
N GLY A 516 -7.40 -23.80 -28.50
CA GLY A 516 -6.41 -23.69 -29.59
C GLY A 516 -5.28 -22.69 -29.33
N ILE A 517 -5.02 -22.38 -28.05
CA ILE A 517 -3.92 -21.53 -27.59
C ILE A 517 -2.65 -22.39 -27.44
N THR A 518 -1.99 -22.70 -28.56
CA THR A 518 -0.92 -23.74 -28.60
C THR A 518 0.48 -23.20 -28.91
N ARG A 519 0.61 -21.97 -29.41
CA ARG A 519 1.91 -21.45 -29.90
C ARG A 519 2.66 -20.65 -28.86
N ARG A 520 3.89 -21.10 -28.56
CA ARG A 520 4.86 -20.43 -27.69
C ARG A 520 5.45 -19.19 -28.36
N ILE A 521 5.59 -18.10 -27.61
CA ILE A 521 6.25 -16.87 -28.06
C ILE A 521 7.46 -16.55 -27.19
N PRO A 522 8.58 -16.08 -27.78
CA PRO A 522 9.74 -15.63 -27.01
C PRO A 522 9.38 -14.55 -25.99
N VAL A 523 9.94 -14.66 -24.78
CA VAL A 523 9.72 -13.75 -23.63
C VAL A 523 9.83 -12.27 -24.03
N GLY A 524 10.84 -11.90 -24.82
CA GLY A 524 11.03 -10.53 -25.28
C GLY A 524 9.90 -10.00 -26.17
N MET A 525 9.30 -10.86 -26.99
CA MET A 525 8.15 -10.51 -27.83
C MET A 525 6.86 -10.44 -27.00
N ALA A 526 6.68 -11.38 -26.06
CA ALA A 526 5.56 -11.35 -25.12
C ALA A 526 5.53 -10.06 -24.29
N ARG A 527 6.69 -9.62 -23.79
CA ARG A 527 6.79 -8.36 -23.04
C ARG A 527 6.46 -7.13 -23.89
N LYS A 528 6.97 -7.06 -25.12
CA LYS A 528 6.63 -5.97 -26.07
C LYS A 528 5.12 -5.95 -26.33
N PHE A 529 4.50 -7.12 -26.45
CA PHE A 529 3.07 -7.26 -26.68
C PHE A 529 2.23 -6.77 -25.50
N VAL A 530 2.56 -7.23 -24.28
CA VAL A 530 1.93 -6.78 -23.03
C VAL A 530 2.01 -5.26 -22.88
N LYS A 531 3.20 -4.68 -23.12
CA LYS A 531 3.42 -3.23 -23.07
C LYS A 531 2.58 -2.49 -24.11
N ARG A 532 2.52 -3.00 -25.35
CA ARG A 532 1.73 -2.37 -26.41
C ARG A 532 0.23 -2.40 -26.14
N ARG A 533 -0.30 -3.50 -25.60
CA ARG A 533 -1.71 -3.62 -25.20
C ARG A 533 -2.05 -2.64 -24.08
N GLN A 534 -1.17 -2.49 -23.11
CA GLN A 534 -1.27 -1.47 -22.08
C GLN A 534 -1.38 -0.06 -22.71
N GLU A 535 -0.47 0.31 -23.61
CA GLU A 535 -0.49 1.61 -24.31
C GLU A 535 -1.81 1.87 -25.06
N LEU A 536 -2.34 0.87 -25.78
CA LEU A 536 -3.60 0.99 -26.53
C LEU A 536 -4.82 1.21 -25.61
N TRP A 537 -4.90 0.49 -24.49
CA TRP A 537 -5.95 0.71 -23.49
C TRP A 537 -5.91 2.12 -22.92
N ALA A 538 -4.70 2.59 -22.63
CA ALA A 538 -4.42 3.92 -22.11
C ALA A 538 -4.89 5.03 -23.07
N LEU A 539 -4.59 4.88 -24.37
CA LEU A 539 -5.00 5.81 -25.41
C LEU A 539 -6.53 5.83 -25.60
N ARG A 540 -7.16 4.65 -25.64
CA ARG A 540 -8.59 4.52 -25.92
C ARG A 540 -9.47 5.11 -24.83
N LYS A 541 -9.16 4.81 -23.57
CA LYS A 541 -10.01 5.26 -22.45
C LYS A 541 -9.74 6.71 -22.06
N ARG A 542 -8.68 7.34 -22.60
CA ARG A 542 -8.17 8.67 -22.18
C ARG A 542 -8.11 8.80 -20.65
N ASP A 543 -7.97 7.67 -19.96
CA ASP A 543 -8.25 7.57 -18.54
C ASP A 543 -6.91 7.68 -17.81
N GLU A 544 -6.78 8.75 -17.04
CA GLU A 544 -5.60 9.02 -16.23
C GLU A 544 -5.28 7.83 -15.33
N LEU A 545 -6.26 7.10 -14.79
CA LEU A 545 -6.02 5.93 -13.92
C LEU A 545 -5.29 4.78 -14.62
N VAL A 546 -5.59 4.57 -15.90
CA VAL A 546 -4.97 3.52 -16.74
C VAL A 546 -3.54 3.88 -17.05
N MET A 547 -3.35 5.13 -17.49
CA MET A 547 -2.06 5.71 -17.79
C MET A 547 -1.16 5.84 -16.56
N MET A 548 -1.73 6.25 -15.42
CA MET A 548 -1.05 6.29 -14.12
C MET A 548 -0.56 4.90 -13.76
N LYS A 549 -1.40 3.88 -13.93
CA LYS A 549 -1.00 2.51 -13.68
C LYS A 549 0.17 2.17 -14.62
N ILE A 550 0.04 2.28 -15.94
CA ILE A 550 0.98 1.66 -16.91
C ILE A 550 2.46 1.99 -16.67
N GLY A 551 2.83 3.17 -16.18
CA GLY A 551 4.24 3.46 -15.87
C GLY A 551 4.69 3.27 -14.41
N TYR A 552 3.95 2.54 -13.57
CA TYR A 552 4.46 2.09 -12.27
C TYR A 552 5.38 0.88 -12.40
N SER A 553 6.68 1.09 -12.19
CA SER A 553 7.51 0.19 -11.38
C SER A 553 7.84 0.95 -10.08
N SER A 554 7.71 0.30 -8.91
CA SER A 554 7.90 0.82 -7.54
C SER A 554 6.64 1.28 -6.74
N SER A 555 6.18 0.36 -5.90
CA SER A 555 5.76 0.54 -4.48
C SER A 555 4.77 1.64 -4.08
N VAL A 556 3.48 1.29 -4.08
CA VAL A 556 2.60 1.41 -2.90
C VAL A 556 1.81 0.10 -2.80
N HIS A 557 2.14 -0.71 -1.79
CA HIS A 557 1.50 -2.01 -1.54
C HIS A 557 0.36 -1.86 -0.52
N TYR A 558 -0.86 -2.15 -0.97
CA TYR A 558 -1.87 -2.84 -0.17
C TYR A 558 -1.33 -4.26 0.16
N PRO A 559 -1.73 -4.90 1.28
CA PRO A 559 -0.97 -5.96 1.96
C PRO A 559 -0.62 -7.11 1.02
N ASN A 560 0.62 -7.06 0.53
CA ASN A 560 1.33 -8.09 -0.21
C ASN A 560 2.77 -7.59 -0.38
N ARG A 561 3.56 -7.62 0.70
CA ARG A 561 4.99 -7.99 0.66
C ARG A 561 5.50 -8.23 2.08
N LEU A 562 5.79 -9.51 2.31
CA LEU A 562 6.76 -10.00 3.27
C LEU A 562 8.15 -9.50 2.82
N PHE A 563 8.94 -9.02 3.77
CA PHE A 563 10.40 -9.10 3.68
C PHE A 563 10.81 -10.37 4.44
N PRO A 564 11.75 -11.18 3.93
CA PRO A 564 12.53 -12.04 4.82
C PRO A 564 13.46 -11.14 5.65
N ALA A 565 13.64 -11.48 6.93
CA ALA A 565 14.68 -10.92 7.75
C ALA A 565 16.01 -11.58 7.38
N THR A 566 17.08 -10.79 7.56
CA THR A 566 18.47 -11.22 7.80
C THR A 566 18.58 -12.52 8.58
#